data_AF-A0A3B9BXI8-F1
#
_entry.id   AF-A0A3B9BXI8-F1
#
_cell.length_a   1.000
_cell.length_b   1.000
_cell.length_c   1.000
_cell.angle_alpha   90.00
_cell.angle_beta   90.00
_cell.angle_gamma   90.00
#
_symmetry.space_group_name_H-M   'P 1'
#
loop_
_entity.id
_entity.type
_entity.pdbx_description
1 polymer ?
#
loop_
_entity_poly.entity_id
_entity_poly.type
_entity_poly.pdbx_seq_one_letter_code
_entity_poly.pdbx_strand_id
1 'polypeptide(L)'
;IAHIVQGLILTAENNRKRPVKYAVNPGNATSKWYSRSMGVLGSLLLIFLVIHLKDFFIGTKIALYSGDQPHNLYEEMKEEFSNIWIVAIYLLGVAALFWHLVHGFSSAFQSLGVNSPKYNGIIKSVGIAYTVIICLLFALMPIAFHFEWLN
;
A
#
# COMPACT_ATOMS: atom_id res chain seq x y z
N ILE A 1 11.59 -5.66 -2.70
CA ILE A 1 12.63 -5.79 -1.65
C ILE A 1 13.59 -4.59 -1.64
N ALA A 2 14.32 -4.28 -2.73
CA ALA A 2 15.25 -3.15 -2.78
C ALA A 2 14.62 -1.80 -2.33
N HIS A 3 13.43 -1.47 -2.84
CA HIS A 3 12.67 -0.28 -2.44
C HIS A 3 12.38 -0.22 -0.92
N ILE A 4 12.04 -1.36 -0.31
CA ILE A 4 11.72 -1.45 1.13
C ILE A 4 12.98 -1.16 1.95
N VAL A 5 14.10 -1.81 1.60
CA VAL A 5 15.39 -1.62 2.29
C VAL A 5 15.84 -0.16 2.18
N GLN A 6 15.81 0.41 0.98
CA GLN A 6 16.16 1.82 0.78
C GLN A 6 15.26 2.76 1.58
N GLY A 7 13.96 2.51 1.62
CA GLY A 7 12.99 3.31 2.38
C GLY A 7 13.24 3.23 3.90
N LEU A 8 13.57 2.06 4.42
CA LEU A 8 13.92 1.87 5.84
C LEU A 8 15.22 2.58 6.21
N ILE A 9 16.26 2.45 5.37
CA ILE A 9 17.54 3.15 5.56
C ILE A 9 17.31 4.67 5.57
N LEU A 10 16.58 5.20 4.58
CA LEU A 10 16.28 6.62 4.50
C LEU A 10 15.49 7.12 5.70
N THR A 11 14.54 6.32 6.20
CA THR A 11 13.77 6.63 7.41
C THR A 11 14.67 6.69 8.64
N ALA A 12 15.57 5.71 8.80
CA ALA A 12 16.53 5.68 9.90
C ALA A 12 17.51 6.86 9.84
N GLU A 13 18.04 7.20 8.65
CA GLU A 13 18.90 8.36 8.46
C GLU A 13 18.20 9.68 8.77
N ASN A 14 16.96 9.84 8.31
CA ASN A 14 16.16 11.04 8.58
C ASN A 14 15.89 11.22 10.07
N ASN A 15 15.65 10.12 10.80
CA ASN A 15 15.46 10.15 12.26
C ASN A 15 16.77 10.48 12.99
N ARG A 16 17.90 9.90 12.57
CA ARG A 16 19.23 10.17 13.17
C ARG A 16 19.68 11.62 12.97
N LYS A 17 19.38 12.21 11.81
CA LYS A 17 19.68 13.62 11.50
C LYS A 17 18.76 14.60 12.26
N ARG A 18 17.78 14.12 13.01
CA ARG A 18 16.78 14.94 13.72
C ARG A 18 16.63 14.51 15.20
N PRO A 19 17.67 14.66 16.03
CA PRO A 19 17.61 14.31 17.46
C PRO A 19 16.70 15.24 18.27
N VAL A 20 16.50 16.49 17.82
CA VAL A 20 15.57 17.46 18.42
C VAL A 20 14.47 17.77 17.41
N LYS A 21 13.20 17.68 17.84
CA LYS A 21 12.05 18.02 16.99
C LYS A 21 12.06 19.52 16.66
N TYR A 22 11.59 19.88 15.47
CA TYR A 22 11.49 21.28 15.06
C TYR A 22 10.66 22.09 16.08
N ALA A 23 11.18 23.25 16.49
CA ALA A 23 10.52 24.17 17.41
C ALA A 23 9.20 24.74 16.84
N VAL A 24 9.08 24.76 15.51
CA VAL A 24 7.88 25.25 14.79
C VAL A 24 7.38 24.15 13.86
N ASN A 25 6.08 23.88 13.89
CA ASN A 25 5.43 23.00 12.93
C ASN A 25 4.79 23.85 11.82
N PRO A 26 5.41 24.00 10.63
CA PRO A 26 4.86 24.79 9.53
C PRO A 26 3.65 24.12 8.85
N GLY A 27 3.11 23.05 9.42
CA GLY A 27 1.95 22.33 8.89
C GLY A 27 2.22 21.75 7.50
N ASN A 28 1.40 22.12 6.52
CA ASN A 28 1.54 21.68 5.13
C ASN A 28 2.31 22.67 4.24
N ALA A 29 2.91 23.72 4.80
CA ALA A 29 3.59 24.75 4.03
C ALA A 29 4.89 24.25 3.37
N THR A 30 5.59 23.29 4.00
CA THR A 30 6.88 22.76 3.50
C THR A 30 6.79 21.35 2.91
N SER A 31 5.90 20.51 3.45
CA SER A 31 5.68 19.13 3.00
C SER A 31 4.24 18.73 3.29
N LYS A 32 3.71 17.74 2.56
CA LYS A 32 2.40 17.17 2.89
C LYS A 32 2.52 16.21 4.08
N TRP A 33 1.48 16.10 4.90
CA TRP A 33 1.47 15.21 6.07
C TRP A 33 1.81 13.76 5.73
N TYR A 34 1.22 13.21 4.66
CA TYR A 34 1.46 11.82 4.25
C TYR A 34 2.92 11.59 3.85
N SER A 35 3.58 12.60 3.26
CA SER A 35 5.00 12.55 2.91
C SER A 35 5.89 12.44 4.16
N ARG A 36 5.52 13.12 5.25
CA ARG A 36 6.22 13.01 6.54
C ARG A 36 6.01 11.64 7.20
N SER A 37 4.85 11.04 7.00
CA SER A 37 4.48 9.74 7.56
C SER A 37 4.87 8.55 6.66
N MET A 38 5.60 8.74 5.56
CA MET A 38 5.88 7.67 4.59
C MET A 38 6.60 6.46 5.18
N GLY A 39 7.48 6.65 6.17
CA GLY A 39 8.12 5.53 6.87
C GLY A 39 7.09 4.65 7.62
N VAL A 40 6.10 5.28 8.25
CA VAL A 40 5.00 4.58 8.95
C VAL A 40 4.05 3.93 7.94
N LEU A 41 3.60 4.68 6.93
CA LEU A 41 2.69 4.18 5.89
C LEU A 41 3.31 3.00 5.12
N GLY A 42 4.60 3.08 4.79
CA GLY A 42 5.33 1.98 4.16
C GLY A 42 5.48 0.76 5.08
N SER A 43 5.67 0.96 6.38
CA SER A 43 5.74 -0.14 7.35
C SER A 43 4.38 -0.83 7.55
N LEU A 44 3.30 -0.06 7.64
CA LEU A 44 1.94 -0.60 7.68
C LEU A 44 1.62 -1.40 6.41
N LEU A 45 2.01 -0.87 5.24
CA LEU A 45 1.84 -1.56 3.97
C LEU A 45 2.66 -2.86 3.89
N LEU A 46 3.86 -2.89 4.48
CA LEU A 46 4.67 -4.11 4.56
C LEU A 46 4.01 -5.19 5.43
N ILE A 47 3.46 -4.80 6.59
CA ILE A 47 2.72 -5.73 7.45
C ILE A 47 1.51 -6.28 6.71
N PHE A 48 0.74 -5.38 6.06
CA PHE A 48 -0.40 -5.78 5.23
C PHE A 48 0.02 -6.75 4.12
N LEU A 49 1.13 -6.50 3.42
CA LEU A 49 1.64 -7.38 2.38
C LEU A 49 1.96 -8.78 2.91
N VAL A 50 2.56 -8.91 4.10
CA VAL A 50 2.85 -10.21 4.71
C VAL A 50 1.56 -10.98 5.01
N ILE A 51 0.57 -10.30 5.62
CA ILE A 51 -0.75 -10.88 5.89
C ILE A 51 -1.40 -11.34 4.58
N HIS A 52 -1.44 -10.46 3.58
CA HIS A 52 -2.03 -10.73 2.27
C HIS A 52 -1.39 -11.94 1.56
N LEU A 53 -0.06 -12.05 1.59
CA LEU A 53 0.65 -13.18 0.99
C LEU A 53 0.37 -14.48 1.76
N LYS A 54 0.29 -14.42 3.08
CA LYS A 54 -0.07 -15.58 3.91
C LYS A 54 -1.46 -16.10 3.54
N ASP A 55 -2.44 -15.21 3.49
CA ASP A 55 -3.86 -15.58 3.36
C ASP A 55 -4.19 -16.06 1.94
N PHE A 56 -3.61 -15.48 0.88
CA PHE A 56 -4.06 -15.75 -0.50
C PHE A 56 -2.97 -16.17 -1.49
N PHE A 57 -1.69 -16.14 -1.11
CA PHE A 57 -0.60 -16.50 -2.03
C PHE A 57 0.07 -17.81 -1.66
N ILE A 58 0.43 -17.99 -0.38
CA ILE A 58 1.20 -19.17 0.06
C ILE A 58 0.39 -20.45 -0.15
N GLY A 59 -0.86 -20.51 0.34
CA GLY A 59 -1.73 -21.68 0.18
C GLY A 59 -1.93 -22.06 -1.28
N THR A 60 -2.25 -21.08 -2.12
CA THR A 60 -2.44 -21.29 -3.57
C THR A 60 -1.17 -21.79 -4.26
N LYS A 61 0.01 -21.28 -3.91
CA LYS A 61 1.28 -21.75 -4.50
C LYS A 61 1.63 -23.15 -4.03
N ILE A 62 1.45 -23.46 -2.75
CA ILE A 62 1.69 -24.81 -2.24
C ILE A 62 0.80 -25.80 -2.98
N ALA A 63 -0.50 -25.53 -3.10
CA ALA A 63 -1.43 -26.42 -3.80
C ALA A 63 -1.07 -26.60 -5.28
N LEU A 64 -0.69 -25.51 -5.97
CA LEU A 64 -0.28 -25.56 -7.37
C LEU A 64 0.95 -26.45 -7.61
N TYR A 65 1.93 -26.43 -6.70
CA TYR A 65 3.18 -27.17 -6.88
C TYR A 65 3.20 -28.56 -6.21
N SER A 66 2.37 -28.79 -5.19
CA SER A 66 2.34 -30.06 -4.47
C SER A 66 1.45 -31.10 -5.15
N GLY A 67 0.53 -30.69 -6.04
CA GLY A 67 -0.32 -31.58 -6.83
C GLY A 67 -1.41 -32.32 -6.02
N ASP A 68 -1.38 -32.24 -4.70
CA ASP A 68 -2.19 -33.08 -3.81
C ASP A 68 -3.59 -32.55 -3.51
N GLN A 69 -3.91 -31.27 -3.75
CA GLN A 69 -5.23 -30.73 -3.36
C GLN A 69 -5.80 -29.71 -4.36
N PRO A 70 -7.09 -29.81 -4.73
CA PRO A 70 -7.79 -28.71 -5.37
C PRO A 70 -7.92 -27.56 -4.37
N HIS A 71 -7.14 -26.50 -4.57
CA HIS A 71 -7.24 -25.31 -3.75
C HIS A 71 -8.22 -24.31 -4.37
N ASN A 72 -9.32 -24.07 -3.66
CA ASN A 72 -10.38 -23.16 -4.08
C ASN A 72 -10.19 -21.78 -3.44
N LEU A 73 -9.42 -20.91 -4.11
CA LEU A 73 -9.16 -19.55 -3.64
C LEU A 73 -10.46 -18.75 -3.44
N TYR A 74 -11.51 -19.01 -4.23
CA TYR A 74 -12.79 -18.32 -4.08
C TYR A 74 -13.46 -18.61 -2.73
N GLU A 75 -13.41 -19.87 -2.30
CA GLU A 75 -14.00 -20.32 -1.03
C GLU A 75 -13.19 -19.79 0.16
N GLU A 76 -11.86 -19.81 0.06
CA GLU A 76 -10.97 -19.21 1.06
C GLU A 76 -11.22 -17.69 1.20
N MET A 77 -11.39 -16.97 0.10
CA MET A 77 -11.77 -15.55 0.13
C MET A 77 -13.13 -15.33 0.77
N LYS A 78 -14.12 -16.19 0.50
CA LYS A 78 -15.45 -16.12 1.11
C LYS A 78 -15.40 -16.36 2.62
N GLU A 79 -14.62 -17.34 3.07
CA GLU A 79 -14.42 -17.63 4.49
C GLU A 79 -13.68 -16.49 5.20
N GLU A 80 -12.53 -16.07 4.67
CA GLU A 80 -11.67 -15.07 5.30
C GLU A 80 -12.36 -13.70 5.40
N PHE A 81 -13.06 -13.27 4.33
CA PHE A 81 -13.79 -11.99 4.32
C PHE A 81 -15.17 -12.05 4.99
N SER A 82 -15.63 -13.21 5.46
CA SER A 82 -16.81 -13.28 6.34
C SER A 82 -16.57 -12.55 7.68
N ASN A 83 -15.30 -12.50 8.12
CA ASN A 83 -14.91 -11.85 9.36
C ASN A 83 -14.69 -10.35 9.15
N ILE A 84 -15.55 -9.53 9.76
CA ILE A 84 -15.48 -8.06 9.69
C ILE A 84 -14.12 -7.49 10.17
N TRP A 85 -13.44 -8.14 11.12
CA TRP A 85 -12.13 -7.69 11.58
C TRP A 85 -11.07 -7.83 10.50
N ILE A 86 -11.14 -8.90 9.70
CA ILE A 86 -10.22 -9.12 8.58
C ILE A 86 -10.50 -8.08 7.49
N VAL A 87 -11.77 -7.86 7.14
CA VAL A 87 -12.17 -6.78 6.21
C VAL A 87 -11.62 -5.43 6.67
N ALA A 88 -11.75 -5.10 7.96
CA ALA A 88 -11.24 -3.83 8.50
C ALA A 88 -9.70 -3.72 8.36
N ILE A 89 -8.94 -4.77 8.66
CA ILE A 89 -7.48 -4.81 8.47
C ILE A 89 -7.12 -4.57 7.00
N TYR A 90 -7.84 -5.21 6.08
CA TYR A 90 -7.61 -5.06 4.65
C TYR A 90 -7.93 -3.64 4.16
N LEU A 91 -9.02 -3.02 4.64
CA LEU A 91 -9.35 -1.63 4.32
C LEU A 91 -8.31 -0.64 4.89
N LEU A 92 -7.77 -0.89 6.08
CA LEU A 92 -6.66 -0.11 6.63
C LEU A 92 -5.38 -0.27 5.81
N GLY A 93 -5.09 -1.48 5.33
CA GLY A 93 -3.99 -1.77 4.41
C GLY A 93 -4.13 -1.01 3.09
N VAL A 94 -5.33 -1.00 2.51
CA VAL A 94 -5.64 -0.22 1.29
C VAL A 94 -5.55 1.28 1.54
N ALA A 95 -5.96 1.78 2.73
CA ALA A 95 -5.77 3.18 3.08
C ALA A 95 -4.28 3.56 3.20
N ALA A 96 -3.45 2.69 3.77
CA ALA A 96 -1.99 2.90 3.79
C ALA A 96 -1.42 2.88 2.36
N LEU A 97 -1.86 1.94 1.52
CA LEU A 97 -1.49 1.86 0.10
C LEU A 97 -1.87 3.13 -0.66
N PHE A 98 -3.05 3.70 -0.41
CA PHE A 98 -3.52 4.92 -1.07
C PHE A 98 -2.54 6.07 -0.86
N TRP A 99 -2.21 6.38 0.40
CA TRP A 99 -1.27 7.46 0.69
C TRP A 99 0.14 7.16 0.20
N HIS A 100 0.54 5.88 0.26
CA HIS A 100 1.82 5.44 -0.27
C HIS A 100 1.92 5.65 -1.79
N LEU A 101 0.88 5.32 -2.57
CA LEU A 101 0.84 5.49 -4.01
C LEU A 101 0.72 6.95 -4.45
N VAL A 102 -0.13 7.75 -3.79
CA VAL A 102 -0.25 9.19 -4.07
C VAL A 102 1.11 9.87 -4.02
N HIS A 103 1.95 9.50 -3.05
CA HIS A 103 3.31 10.01 -2.92
C HIS A 103 4.30 9.30 -3.86
N GLY A 104 4.32 7.97 -3.81
CA GLY A 104 5.32 7.11 -4.43
C GLY A 104 5.28 7.17 -5.96
N PHE A 105 4.09 7.28 -6.55
CA PHE A 105 3.95 7.29 -8.01
C PHE A 105 4.75 8.43 -8.64
N SER A 106 4.45 9.67 -8.28
CA SER A 106 5.17 10.84 -8.82
C SER A 106 6.66 10.87 -8.44
N SER A 107 7.02 10.35 -7.26
CA SER A 107 8.40 10.30 -6.76
C SER A 107 9.25 9.28 -7.53
N ALA A 108 8.65 8.18 -7.99
CA ALA A 108 9.31 7.18 -8.81
C ALA A 108 9.76 7.77 -10.16
N PHE A 109 8.89 8.53 -10.84
CA PHE A 109 9.25 9.20 -12.10
C PHE A 109 10.38 10.23 -11.93
N GLN A 110 10.37 10.97 -10.81
CA GLN A 110 11.48 11.89 -10.49
C GLN A 110 12.79 11.13 -10.28
N SER A 111 12.75 9.99 -9.59
CA SER A 111 13.93 9.15 -9.34
C SER A 111 14.48 8.50 -10.62
N LEU A 112 13.61 8.24 -11.60
CA LEU A 112 13.98 7.75 -12.93
C LEU A 112 14.46 8.86 -13.88
N GLY A 113 14.54 10.12 -13.42
CA GLY A 113 15.03 11.26 -14.20
C GLY A 113 13.96 11.98 -15.04
N VAL A 114 12.71 11.55 -14.99
CA VAL A 114 11.59 12.23 -15.67
C VAL A 114 11.08 13.36 -14.77
N ASN A 115 11.90 14.42 -14.65
CA ASN A 115 11.61 15.59 -13.85
C ASN A 115 11.65 16.86 -14.72
N SER A 116 10.53 17.17 -15.36
CA SER A 116 10.37 18.38 -16.18
C SER A 116 9.11 19.12 -15.78
N PRO A 117 9.13 20.46 -15.65
CA PRO A 117 7.94 21.24 -15.34
C PRO A 117 6.75 20.95 -16.28
N LYS A 118 7.04 20.60 -17.54
CA LYS A 118 6.03 20.23 -18.55
C LYS A 118 5.31 18.92 -18.23
N TYR A 119 6.01 17.91 -17.72
CA TYR A 119 5.48 16.57 -17.49
C TYR A 119 5.02 16.35 -16.05
N ASN A 120 5.57 17.09 -15.08
CA ASN A 120 5.29 16.91 -13.65
C ASN A 120 3.80 17.04 -13.31
N GLY A 121 3.09 17.98 -13.94
CA GLY A 121 1.64 18.14 -13.76
C GLY A 121 0.85 16.91 -14.24
N ILE A 122 1.17 16.42 -15.44
CA ILE A 122 0.52 15.26 -16.05
C ILE A 122 0.78 13.99 -15.22
N ILE A 123 2.04 13.74 -14.87
CA ILE A 123 2.45 12.57 -14.07
C ILE A 123 1.71 12.56 -12.73
N LYS A 124 1.56 13.71 -12.08
CA LYS A 124 0.85 13.82 -10.81
C LYS A 124 -0.65 13.53 -10.97
N SER A 125 -1.29 14.09 -11.98
CA SER A 125 -2.72 13.84 -12.24
C SER A 125 -2.99 12.37 -12.58
N VAL A 126 -2.17 11.77 -13.44
CA VAL A 126 -2.23 10.35 -13.78
C VAL A 126 -1.98 9.49 -12.54
N GLY A 127 -0.99 9.84 -11.72
CA GLY A 127 -0.70 9.12 -10.48
C GLY A 127 -1.86 9.13 -9.48
N ILE A 128 -2.55 10.27 -9.36
CA ILE A 128 -3.75 10.37 -8.51
C ILE A 128 -4.87 9.50 -9.07
N ALA A 129 -5.16 9.59 -10.37
CA ALA A 129 -6.19 8.79 -11.02
C ALA A 129 -5.91 7.27 -10.85
N TYR A 130 -4.68 6.85 -11.14
CA TYR A 130 -4.23 5.48 -10.93
C TYR A 130 -4.43 5.02 -9.49
N THR A 131 -4.04 5.85 -8.53
CA THR A 131 -4.16 5.52 -7.10
C THR A 131 -5.62 5.32 -6.69
N VAL A 132 -6.52 6.23 -7.10
CA VAL A 132 -7.95 6.14 -6.78
C VAL A 132 -8.54 4.87 -7.38
N ILE A 133 -8.28 4.59 -8.65
CA ILE A 133 -8.84 3.41 -9.35
C ILE A 133 -8.37 2.12 -8.68
N ILE A 134 -7.06 1.95 -8.46
CA ILE A 134 -6.50 0.73 -7.88
C ILE A 134 -6.98 0.51 -6.45
N CYS A 135 -7.00 1.56 -5.62
CA CYS A 135 -7.44 1.42 -4.23
C CYS A 135 -8.93 1.13 -4.14
N LEU A 136 -9.76 1.70 -5.01
CA LEU A 136 -11.18 1.36 -5.07
C LEU A 136 -11.38 -0.10 -5.46
N LEU A 137 -10.69 -0.58 -6.49
CA LEU A 137 -10.77 -1.98 -6.91
C LEU A 137 -10.34 -2.94 -5.79
N PHE A 138 -9.24 -2.63 -5.08
CA PHE A 138 -8.77 -3.46 -3.98
C PHE A 138 -9.65 -3.39 -2.73
N ALA A 139 -10.25 -2.23 -2.44
CA ALA A 139 -11.23 -2.12 -1.35
C ALA A 139 -12.55 -2.83 -1.69
N LEU A 140 -12.93 -2.86 -2.98
CA LEU A 140 -14.17 -3.47 -3.43
C LEU A 140 -14.18 -4.98 -3.17
N MET A 141 -13.04 -5.67 -3.30
CA MET A 141 -12.95 -7.11 -3.09
C MET A 141 -13.44 -7.57 -1.69
N PRO A 142 -12.81 -7.18 -0.57
CA PRO A 142 -13.27 -7.62 0.75
C PRO A 142 -14.70 -7.15 1.07
N ILE A 143 -15.10 -5.97 0.56
CA ILE A 143 -16.47 -5.45 0.72
C ILE A 143 -17.48 -6.33 -0.02
N ALA A 144 -17.22 -6.66 -1.28
CA ALA A 144 -18.13 -7.45 -2.11
C ALA A 144 -18.33 -8.86 -1.56
N PHE A 145 -17.26 -9.49 -1.05
CA PHE A 145 -17.36 -10.79 -0.39
C PHE A 145 -18.12 -10.71 0.94
N HIS A 146 -17.82 -9.71 1.78
CA HIS A 146 -18.48 -9.55 3.08
C HIS A 146 -19.98 -9.29 2.97
N PHE A 147 -20.42 -8.55 1.95
CA PHE A 147 -21.83 -8.27 1.69
C PHE A 147 -22.49 -9.23 0.69
N GLU A 148 -21.81 -10.32 0.31
CA GLU A 148 -22.33 -11.35 -0.60
C GLU A 148 -22.85 -10.78 -1.93
N TRP A 149 -22.17 -9.78 -2.49
CA TRP A 149 -22.52 -9.23 -3.81
C TRP A 149 -22.24 -10.20 -4.96
N LEU A 150 -21.36 -11.16 -4.70
CA LEU A 150 -20.96 -12.23 -5.60
C LEU A 150 -21.56 -13.53 -5.06
N ASN A 151 -22.77 -13.85 -5.50
CA ASN A 151 -23.50 -15.09 -5.18
C ASN A 151 -23.59 -15.98 -6.40
#